data_AF-A0A831KA81-F1
#
_entry.id   AF-A0A831KA81-F1
#
_cell.length_a   1.000
_cell.length_b   1.000
_cell.length_c   1.000
_cell.angle_alpha   90.00
_cell.angle_beta   90.00
_cell.angle_gamma   90.00
#
_symmetry.space_group_name_H-M   'P 1'
#
loop_
_entity.id
_entity.type
_entity.pdbx_description
1 polymer ?
#
loop_
_entity_poly.entity_id
_entity_poly.type
_entity_poly.pdbx_seq_one_letter_code
_entity_poly.pdbx_strand_id
1 'polypeptide(L)'
;MHILSNIFNERAEGYPDCFNRLGKKGVIPKDLAERLALAARLRNLLIHRYWEIIDEKVYENAKKGLKDFEEYVSYIREFIEKHDD
;
A
#
# COMPACT_ATOMS: atom_id res chain seq x y z
N MET A 1 3.58 0.39 -8.31
CA MET A 1 4.80 0.59 -9.13
C MET A 1 4.45 0.82 -10.59
N HIS A 2 3.76 -0.11 -11.26
CA HIS A 2 3.39 0.04 -12.67
C HIS A 2 2.60 1.32 -12.98
N ILE A 3 1.56 1.64 -12.20
CA ILE A 3 0.78 2.88 -12.34
C ILE A 3 1.68 4.12 -12.26
N LEU A 4 2.54 4.22 -11.23
CA LEU A 4 3.46 5.35 -11.07
C LEU A 4 4.42 5.48 -12.26
N SER A 5 4.96 4.38 -12.75
CA SER A 5 5.92 4.40 -13.86
C SER A 5 5.25 4.72 -15.20
N ASN A 6 4.11 4.12 -15.50
CA ASN A 6 3.51 4.20 -16.83
C ASN A 6 2.63 5.43 -17.01
N ILE A 7 1.98 5.92 -15.94
CA ILE A 7 1.03 7.04 -16.03
C ILE A 7 1.66 8.34 -15.52
N PHE A 8 2.47 8.26 -14.47
CA PHE A 8 3.06 9.45 -13.85
C PHE A 8 4.56 9.62 -14.16
N ASN A 9 5.17 8.69 -14.89
CA ASN A 9 6.62 8.64 -15.16
C ASN A 9 7.49 8.80 -13.89
N GLU A 10 7.00 8.29 -12.76
CA GLU A 10 7.66 8.34 -11.46
C GLU A 10 8.12 6.96 -10.99
N ARG A 11 9.26 6.94 -10.30
CA ARG A 11 9.75 5.76 -9.58
C ARG A 11 9.57 5.95 -8.08
N ALA A 12 9.16 4.89 -7.41
CA ALA A 12 9.17 4.81 -5.96
C ALA A 12 10.38 4.03 -5.48
N GLU A 13 10.92 4.42 -4.33
CA GLU A 13 12.11 3.78 -3.73
C GLU A 13 11.77 2.46 -3.00
N GLY A 14 10.48 2.18 -2.80
CA GLY A 14 9.99 0.94 -2.20
C GLY A 14 8.48 0.94 -2.03
N TYR A 15 7.92 -0.14 -1.48
CA TYR A 15 6.47 -0.29 -1.32
C TYR A 15 5.82 0.84 -0.48
N PRO A 16 6.38 1.28 0.67
CA PRO A 16 5.78 2.38 1.42
C PRO A 16 5.75 3.69 0.64
N ASP A 17 6.84 4.01 -0.07
CA ASP A 17 6.91 5.20 -0.92
C ASP A 17 5.93 5.10 -2.10
N CYS A 18 5.74 3.91 -2.66
CA CYS A 18 4.76 3.68 -3.72
C CYS A 18 3.35 4.04 -3.27
N PHE A 19 2.89 3.57 -2.10
CA PHE A 19 1.56 3.92 -1.60
C PHE A 19 1.42 5.42 -1.33
N ASN A 20 2.42 6.04 -0.69
CA ASN A 20 2.41 7.48 -0.42
C ASN A 20 2.32 8.31 -1.71
N ARG A 21 3.05 7.93 -2.76
CA ARG A 21 3.00 8.62 -4.06
C ARG A 21 1.64 8.46 -4.73
N LEU A 22 1.04 7.27 -4.70
CA LEU A 22 -0.32 7.06 -5.21
C LEU A 22 -1.33 7.97 -4.49
N GLY A 23 -1.21 8.11 -3.17
CA GLY A 23 -2.03 9.05 -2.39
C GLY A 23 -1.81 10.51 -2.79
N LYS A 24 -0.56 10.94 -2.97
CA LYS A 24 -0.22 12.31 -3.44
C LYS A 24 -0.77 12.62 -4.83
N LYS A 25 -0.90 11.61 -5.69
CA LYS A 25 -1.46 11.74 -7.04
C LYS A 25 -2.98 11.62 -7.07
N GLY A 26 -3.63 11.39 -5.94
CA GLY A 26 -5.08 11.22 -5.85
C GLY A 26 -5.59 9.92 -6.45
N VAL A 27 -4.72 8.93 -6.69
CA VAL A 27 -5.11 7.60 -7.19
C VAL A 27 -5.87 6.83 -6.10
N ILE A 28 -5.48 7.03 -4.85
CA ILE A 28 -6.15 6.51 -3.66
C ILE A 28 -6.25 7.62 -2.62
N PRO A 29 -7.20 7.55 -1.66
CA PRO A 29 -7.24 8.48 -0.53
C PRO A 29 -5.92 8.50 0.25
N LYS A 30 -5.56 9.69 0.75
CA LYS A 30 -4.28 9.89 1.46
C LYS A 30 -4.19 9.07 2.74
N ASP A 31 -5.28 8.98 3.48
CA ASP A 31 -5.36 8.18 4.71
C ASP A 31 -5.19 6.69 4.42
N LEU A 32 -5.77 6.19 3.32
CA LEU A 32 -5.58 4.80 2.88
C LEU A 32 -4.12 4.55 2.46
N ALA A 33 -3.52 5.48 1.73
CA ALA A 33 -2.11 5.41 1.36
C ALA A 33 -1.18 5.30 2.59
N GLU A 34 -1.44 6.10 3.62
CA GLU A 34 -0.67 6.08 4.87
C GLU A 34 -0.80 4.73 5.60
N ARG A 35 -2.02 4.18 5.71
CA ARG A 35 -2.26 2.86 6.32
C ARG A 35 -1.54 1.73 5.57
N LEU A 36 -1.65 1.71 4.24
CA LEU A 36 -0.96 0.71 3.40
C LEU A 36 0.56 0.85 3.45
N ALA A 37 1.08 2.08 3.53
CA ALA A 37 2.50 2.32 3.70
C ALA A 37 3.03 1.77 5.05
N LEU A 38 2.25 1.90 6.12
CA LEU A 38 2.57 1.30 7.43
C LEU A 38 2.56 -0.24 7.34
N ALA A 39 1.56 -0.84 6.70
CA ALA A 39 1.51 -2.29 6.50
C ALA A 39 2.72 -2.80 5.70
N ALA A 40 3.14 -2.07 4.66
CA ALA A 40 4.33 -2.40 3.88
C ALA A 40 5.63 -2.30 4.70
N ARG A 41 5.72 -1.35 5.63
CA ARG A 41 6.86 -1.26 6.57
C ARG A 41 6.87 -2.41 7.56
N LEU A 42 5.70 -2.83 8.05
CA LEU A 42 5.58 -3.97 8.96
C LEU A 42 6.08 -5.26 8.30
N ARG A 43 5.74 -5.50 7.02
CA ARG A 43 6.31 -6.62 6.25
C ARG A 43 7.84 -6.65 6.31
N ASN A 44 8.48 -5.49 6.13
CA ASN A 44 9.94 -5.40 6.15
C ASN A 44 10.49 -5.73 7.55
N LEU A 45 9.82 -5.26 8.61
CA LEU A 45 10.21 -5.57 9.99
C LEU A 45 10.06 -7.08 10.30
N LEU A 46 8.98 -7.70 9.84
CA LEU A 46 8.71 -9.13 10.03
C LEU A 46 9.79 -10.00 9.40
N ILE A 47 10.24 -9.66 8.20
CA ILE A 47 11.31 -10.41 7.50
C ILE A 47 12.64 -10.26 8.24
N HIS A 48 12.97 -9.05 8.72
CA HIS A 48 14.28 -8.77 9.31
C HIS A 48 14.40 -9.11 10.80
N ARG A 49 13.29 -9.21 11.54
CA ARG A 49 13.27 -9.44 12.99
C ARG A 49 12.32 -10.54 13.41
N TYR A 50 12.07 -11.52 12.55
CA TYR A 50 11.09 -12.58 12.81
C TYR A 50 11.29 -13.31 14.15
N TRP A 51 12.51 -13.33 14.70
CA TRP A 51 12.84 -13.97 15.98
C TRP A 51 12.54 -13.14 17.24
N GLU A 52 12.24 -11.84 17.10
CA GLU A 52 11.98 -10.92 18.22
C GLU A 52 10.51 -10.48 18.33
N ILE A 53 9.63 -10.96 17.43
CA ILE A 53 8.29 -10.41 17.26
C ILE A 53 7.24 -11.22 18.03
N ILE A 54 6.29 -10.50 18.63
CA ILE A 54 5.15 -11.06 19.37
C ILE A 54 4.02 -11.38 18.36
N ASP A 55 3.82 -12.66 18.07
CA ASP A 55 2.89 -13.17 17.04
C ASP A 55 1.46 -12.63 17.17
N GLU A 56 0.95 -12.47 18.40
CA GLU A 56 -0.42 -11.98 18.61
C GLU A 56 -0.62 -10.55 18.09
N LYS A 57 0.38 -9.68 18.26
CA LYS A 57 0.32 -8.29 17.77
C LYS A 57 0.36 -8.24 16.25
N VAL A 58 1.08 -9.16 15.60
CA VAL A 58 1.13 -9.23 14.14
C VAL A 58 -0.21 -9.68 13.59
N TYR A 59 -0.79 -10.73 14.18
CA TYR A 59 -2.07 -11.29 13.77
C TYR A 59 -3.21 -10.27 13.87
N GLU A 60 -3.31 -9.55 14.99
CA GLU A 60 -4.32 -8.50 15.19
C GLU A 60 -4.20 -7.35 14.18
N ASN A 61 -2.97 -6.92 13.88
CA ASN A 61 -2.73 -5.86 12.88
C ASN A 61 -3.03 -6.35 11.46
N ALA A 62 -2.68 -7.60 11.13
CA ALA A 62 -2.97 -8.19 9.83
C ALA A 62 -4.48 -8.30 9.57
N LYS A 63 -5.26 -8.72 10.58
CA LYS A 63 -6.72 -8.85 10.48
C LYS A 63 -7.41 -7.51 10.23
N LYS A 64 -6.94 -6.43 10.87
CA LYS A 64 -7.46 -5.07 10.66
C LYS A 64 -7.10 -4.51 9.27
N GLY A 65 -5.94 -4.88 8.73
CA GLY A 65 -5.47 -4.42 7.42
C GLY A 65 -6.19 -5.04 6.21
N LEU A 66 -6.93 -6.14 6.37
CA LEU A 66 -7.62 -6.81 5.24
C LEU A 66 -8.59 -5.87 4.50
N LYS A 67 -9.33 -5.05 5.25
CA LYS A 67 -10.27 -4.08 4.67
C LYS A 67 -9.58 -2.99 3.85
N ASP A 68 -8.38 -2.56 4.27
CA ASP A 68 -7.59 -1.57 3.54
C ASP A 68 -7.17 -2.11 2.15
N PHE A 69 -6.93 -3.42 2.03
CA PHE A 69 -6.62 -4.04 0.74
C PHE A 69 -7.84 -4.14 -0.17
N GLU A 70 -9.02 -4.43 0.37
CA GLU A 70 -10.27 -4.43 -0.41
C GLU A 70 -10.57 -3.03 -0.96
N GLU A 71 -10.44 -2.01 -0.11
CA GLU A 71 -10.61 -0.61 -0.47
C GLU A 71 -9.58 -0.20 -1.54
N TYR A 72 -8.31 -0.57 -1.37
CA TYR A 72 -7.26 -0.35 -2.37
C TYR A 72 -7.63 -0.94 -3.73
N VAL A 73 -8.07 -2.20 -3.78
CA VAL A 73 -8.45 -2.86 -5.05
C VAL A 73 -9.60 -2.11 -5.72
N SER A 74 -10.59 -1.62 -4.96
CA SER A 74 -11.70 -0.83 -5.50
C SER A 74 -11.20 0.44 -6.20
N TYR A 75 -10.36 1.23 -5.53
CA TYR A 75 -9.82 2.47 -6.11
C TYR A 75 -8.93 2.21 -7.32
N ILE A 76 -8.10 1.16 -7.29
CA ILE A 76 -7.23 0.84 -8.44
C ILE A 76 -8.06 0.41 -9.65
N ARG A 77 -9.14 -0.36 -9.47
CA ARG A 77 -10.04 -0.73 -10.57
C ARG A 77 -10.70 0.50 -11.19
N GLU A 78 -11.31 1.35 -10.36
CA GLU A 78 -11.93 2.58 -10.83
C GLU A 78 -10.92 3.50 -11.55
N PHE A 79 -9.69 3.56 -11.04
CA PHE A 79 -8.63 4.33 -11.66
C PHE A 79 -8.24 3.78 -13.04
N ILE A 80 -8.06 2.46 -13.18
CA ILE A 80 -7.70 1.83 -14.45
C ILE A 80 -8.83 1.99 -15.48
N GLU A 81 -10.08 1.78 -15.09
CA GLU A 81 -11.25 1.96 -15.97
C GLU A 81 -11.33 3.37 -16.57
N LYS A 82 -10.87 4.40 -15.83
CA LYS A 82 -10.81 5.79 -16.31
C LYS A 82 -9.61 6.11 -17.20
N HIS A 83 -8.64 5.19 -17.32
CA HIS A 83 -7.38 5.40 -18.04
C HIS A 83 -7.11 4.32 -19.12
N ASP A 84 -8.11 3.49 -19.46
CA ASP A 84 -8.06 2.47 -20.52
C ASP A 84 -8.56 2.98 -21.90
N ASP A 85 -8.65 4.30 -22.08
CA ASP A 85 -8.91 5.00 -23.36
C ASP A 85 -7.62 5.52 -24.03
#